data_AF-A0A3N5K6J1-F1
#
_entry.id   AF-A0A3N5K6J1-F1
#
_cell.length_a   1.000
_cell.length_b   1.000
_cell.length_c   1.000
_cell.angle_alpha   90.00
_cell.angle_beta   90.00
_cell.angle_gamma   90.00
#
_symmetry.space_group_name_H-M   'P 1'
#
loop_
_entity.id
_entity.type
_entity.pdbx_description
1 polymer ?
#
loop_
_entity_poly.entity_id
_entity_poly.type
_entity_poly.pdbx_seq_one_letter_code
_entity_poly.pdbx_strand_id
1 'polypeptide(L)'
;MRKSADPRLDRVTLALLPPEAVPPMDSFLIDALAAAQKRTRGDLHVAMASIALYATREALPQIRAIYESQPEPCQPELMAYFLRVDPDFADRVFRSHPWDMHAQPPACTVQYFERTAPLNMHPALEKYMIAYLMHSDVAVKRAAAISLGRYGASAAQAALWDTLRYFHEYWKDRRAELYSYKDSLSFEADLRNALARAKNWRVDEAGLRLIESLCISERCLAETQMDLREAKSRP
;
A
#
# COMPACT_ATOMS: atom_id res chain seq x y z
N MET A 1 -32.98 6.68 -28.63
CA MET A 1 -31.78 5.95 -28.17
C MET A 1 -31.51 6.31 -26.72
N ARG A 2 -31.80 5.41 -25.77
CA ARG A 2 -31.47 5.62 -24.35
C ARG A 2 -29.97 5.36 -24.16
N LYS A 3 -29.22 6.37 -23.74
CA LYS A 3 -27.87 6.18 -23.19
C LYS A 3 -28.02 5.38 -21.90
N SER A 4 -27.64 4.11 -21.91
CA SER A 4 -27.36 3.38 -20.67
C SER A 4 -26.18 4.07 -20.00
N ALA A 5 -26.43 4.81 -18.92
CA ALA A 5 -25.39 5.17 -17.97
C ALA A 5 -25.11 3.89 -17.19
N ASP A 6 -24.19 3.07 -17.69
CA ASP A 6 -23.68 1.93 -16.95
C ASP A 6 -22.87 2.49 -15.76
N PRO A 7 -23.34 2.36 -14.51
CA PRO A 7 -22.56 2.78 -13.37
C PRO A 7 -21.37 1.82 -13.29
N ARG A 8 -20.21 2.26 -13.78
CA ARG A 8 -18.97 1.49 -13.69
C ARG A 8 -18.71 1.20 -12.21
N LEU A 9 -18.92 -0.04 -11.79
CA LEU A 9 -18.50 -0.51 -10.48
C LEU A 9 -16.99 -0.32 -10.35
N ASP A 10 -16.59 0.65 -9.55
CA ASP A 10 -15.20 0.87 -9.17
C ASP A 10 -14.96 0.42 -7.73
N ARG A 11 -13.69 0.36 -7.34
CA ARG A 11 -13.29 -0.10 -6.00
C ARG A 11 -13.86 0.76 -4.88
N VAL A 12 -14.08 2.06 -5.12
CA VAL A 12 -14.64 2.97 -4.13
C VAL A 12 -16.10 2.60 -3.88
N THR A 13 -16.85 2.35 -4.96
CA THR A 13 -18.25 1.90 -4.90
C THR A 13 -18.37 0.55 -4.20
N LEU A 14 -17.46 -0.39 -4.47
CA LEU A 14 -17.40 -1.69 -3.80
C LEU A 14 -17.11 -1.59 -2.29
N ALA A 15 -16.47 -0.52 -1.80
CA ALA A 15 -16.17 -0.37 -0.37
C ALA A 15 -17.33 0.26 0.44
N LEU A 16 -18.41 0.71 -0.23
CA LEU A 16 -19.54 1.39 0.44
C LEU A 16 -20.52 0.43 1.11
N LEU A 17 -20.50 -0.85 0.74
CA LEU A 17 -21.33 -1.89 1.35
C LEU A 17 -20.46 -2.69 2.35
N PRO A 18 -20.80 -2.69 3.66
CA PRO A 18 -20.07 -3.50 4.62
C PRO A 18 -20.27 -4.99 4.29
N PRO A 19 -19.20 -5.80 4.25
CA PRO A 19 -19.28 -7.22 3.90
C PRO A 19 -20.30 -8.01 4.75
N GLU A 20 -20.48 -7.62 6.00
CA GLU A 20 -21.40 -8.27 6.95
C GLU A 20 -22.88 -8.09 6.56
N ALA A 21 -23.20 -7.08 5.75
CA ALA A 21 -24.56 -6.82 5.27
C ALA A 21 -24.89 -7.58 3.97
N VAL A 22 -23.93 -8.31 3.41
CA VAL A 22 -24.06 -9.01 2.13
C VAL A 22 -24.19 -10.51 2.38
N PRO A 23 -25.27 -11.17 1.91
CA PRO A 23 -25.38 -12.62 1.98
C PRO A 23 -24.19 -13.31 1.27
N PRO A 24 -23.72 -14.48 1.76
CA PRO A 24 -22.66 -15.23 1.09
C PRO A 24 -22.96 -15.43 -0.40
N MET A 25 -22.00 -15.05 -1.24
CA MET A 25 -22.14 -15.01 -2.70
C MET A 25 -20.92 -15.59 -3.42
N ASP A 26 -20.20 -16.49 -2.75
CA ASP A 26 -18.95 -17.09 -3.21
C ASP A 26 -19.03 -17.65 -4.64
N SER A 27 -20.08 -18.43 -4.94
CA SER A 27 -20.26 -19.01 -6.28
C SER A 27 -20.38 -17.93 -7.35
N PHE A 28 -21.19 -16.89 -7.08
CA PHE A 28 -21.36 -15.76 -7.99
C PHE A 28 -20.05 -14.99 -8.20
N LEU A 29 -19.29 -14.74 -7.13
CA LEU A 29 -17.99 -14.05 -7.21
C LEU A 29 -16.96 -14.85 -8.03
N ILE A 30 -16.93 -16.16 -7.85
CA ILE A 30 -16.04 -17.04 -8.59
C ILE A 30 -16.45 -17.14 -10.07
N ASP A 31 -17.75 -17.25 -10.36
CA ASP A 31 -18.26 -17.23 -11.74
C ASP A 31 -17.96 -15.90 -12.42
N ALA A 32 -18.11 -14.78 -11.70
CA ALA A 32 -17.76 -13.45 -12.20
C ALA A 32 -16.26 -13.33 -12.50
N LEU A 33 -15.38 -13.88 -11.65
CA LEU A 33 -13.95 -13.95 -11.90
C LEU A 33 -13.63 -14.77 -13.15
N ALA A 34 -14.22 -15.97 -13.27
CA ALA A 34 -14.02 -16.84 -14.43
C ALA A 34 -14.52 -16.20 -15.75
N ALA A 35 -15.62 -15.44 -15.69
CA ALA A 35 -16.10 -14.65 -16.82
C ALA A 35 -15.15 -13.50 -17.17
N ALA A 36 -14.62 -12.81 -16.16
CA ALA A 36 -13.69 -11.71 -16.35
C ALA A 36 -12.34 -12.17 -16.94
N GLN A 37 -11.84 -13.35 -16.57
CA GLN A 37 -10.63 -13.96 -17.13
C GLN A 37 -10.74 -14.24 -18.64
N LYS A 38 -11.95 -14.45 -19.16
CA LYS A 38 -12.20 -14.69 -20.59
C LYS A 38 -12.29 -13.41 -21.42
N ARG A 39 -12.35 -12.24 -20.77
CA ARG A 39 -12.51 -10.93 -21.41
C ARG A 39 -11.20 -10.16 -21.42
N THR A 40 -11.05 -9.25 -22.39
CA THR A 40 -9.76 -8.61 -22.69
C THR A 40 -9.45 -7.33 -21.90
N ARG A 41 -10.37 -6.70 -21.13
CA ARG A 41 -10.06 -5.47 -20.36
C ARG A 41 -10.93 -5.25 -19.11
N GLY A 42 -10.31 -4.71 -18.04
CA GLY A 42 -10.94 -3.96 -16.93
C GLY A 42 -11.65 -4.78 -15.85
N ASP A 43 -12.42 -5.79 -16.24
CA ASP A 43 -13.31 -6.53 -15.33
C ASP A 43 -12.54 -7.40 -14.31
N LEU A 44 -11.34 -7.87 -14.67
CA LEU A 44 -10.59 -8.86 -13.87
C LEU A 44 -10.20 -8.34 -12.49
N HIS A 45 -9.68 -7.11 -12.41
CA HIS A 45 -9.26 -6.53 -11.14
C HIS A 45 -10.44 -6.16 -10.25
N VAL A 46 -11.56 -5.75 -10.84
CA VAL A 46 -12.80 -5.49 -10.11
C VAL A 46 -13.34 -6.81 -9.53
N ALA A 47 -13.39 -7.88 -10.33
CA ALA A 47 -13.82 -9.19 -9.86
C ALA A 47 -12.95 -9.74 -8.71
N MET A 48 -11.62 -9.64 -8.83
CA MET A 48 -10.72 -10.06 -7.75
C MET A 48 -10.87 -9.17 -6.50
N ALA A 49 -11.09 -7.86 -6.65
CA ALA A 49 -11.34 -6.96 -5.52
C ALA A 49 -12.67 -7.29 -4.82
N SER A 50 -13.71 -7.64 -5.57
CA SER A 50 -14.98 -8.13 -5.01
C SER A 50 -14.78 -9.41 -4.20
N ILE A 51 -13.95 -10.34 -4.67
CA ILE A 51 -13.57 -11.53 -3.89
C ILE A 51 -12.86 -11.11 -2.59
N ALA A 52 -11.88 -10.20 -2.67
CA ALA A 52 -11.17 -9.71 -1.49
C ALA A 52 -12.10 -9.15 -0.42
N LEU A 53 -13.13 -8.41 -0.82
CA LEU A 53 -14.08 -7.77 0.08
C LEU A 53 -15.16 -8.73 0.59
N TYR A 54 -15.71 -9.58 -0.27
CA TYR A 54 -17.00 -10.26 0.01
C TYR A 54 -16.93 -11.78 0.08
N ALA A 55 -15.93 -12.43 -0.53
CA ALA A 55 -15.88 -13.89 -0.50
C ALA A 55 -15.65 -14.38 0.94
N THR A 56 -16.30 -15.47 1.33
CA THR A 56 -16.16 -16.02 2.67
C THR A 56 -14.97 -16.99 2.73
N ARG A 57 -14.69 -17.57 3.90
CA ARG A 57 -13.58 -18.52 4.07
C ARG A 57 -13.88 -19.85 3.37
N GLU A 58 -15.14 -20.17 3.15
CA GLU A 58 -15.62 -21.39 2.51
C GLU A 58 -15.12 -21.49 1.06
N ALA A 59 -15.01 -20.37 0.34
CA ALA A 59 -14.41 -20.31 -1.00
C ALA A 59 -12.89 -20.50 -1.06
N LEU A 60 -12.19 -20.56 0.10
CA LEU A 60 -10.73 -20.58 0.14
C LEU A 60 -10.09 -21.67 -0.72
N PRO A 61 -10.54 -22.94 -0.71
CA PRO A 61 -9.92 -23.98 -1.55
C PRO A 61 -9.99 -23.64 -3.04
N GLN A 62 -11.12 -23.11 -3.50
CA GLN A 62 -11.33 -22.80 -4.92
C GLN A 62 -10.58 -21.53 -5.35
N ILE A 63 -10.60 -20.48 -4.53
CA ILE A 63 -9.86 -19.23 -4.81
C ILE A 63 -8.35 -19.50 -4.79
N ARG A 64 -7.85 -20.33 -3.86
CA ARG A 64 -6.45 -20.75 -3.84
C ARG A 64 -6.07 -21.49 -5.12
N ALA A 65 -6.87 -22.46 -5.54
CA ALA A 65 -6.61 -23.20 -6.78
C ALA A 65 -6.55 -22.27 -8.00
N ILE A 66 -7.46 -21.29 -8.08
CA ILE A 66 -7.43 -20.27 -9.14
C ILE A 66 -6.16 -19.44 -9.07
N TYR A 67 -5.79 -18.96 -7.88
CA TYR A 67 -4.60 -18.14 -7.67
C TYR A 67 -3.32 -18.87 -8.10
N GLU A 68 -3.17 -20.12 -7.68
CA GLU A 68 -2.00 -20.96 -7.96
C GLU A 68 -1.94 -21.43 -9.43
N SER A 69 -3.07 -21.48 -10.13
CA SER A 69 -3.12 -21.92 -11.53
C SER A 69 -2.86 -20.81 -12.56
N GLN A 70 -2.82 -19.53 -12.15
CA GLN A 70 -2.68 -18.45 -13.13
C GLN A 70 -1.24 -18.34 -13.66
N PRO A 71 -1.08 -18.07 -14.97
CA PRO A 71 0.24 -17.77 -15.54
C PRO A 71 0.72 -16.35 -15.21
N GLU A 72 -0.20 -15.43 -14.89
CA GLU A 72 0.11 -14.08 -14.42
C GLU A 72 0.54 -14.11 -12.94
N PRO A 73 1.77 -13.70 -12.61
CA PRO A 73 2.30 -13.86 -11.26
C PRO A 73 1.66 -12.91 -10.24
N CYS A 74 1.05 -11.80 -10.68
CA CYS A 74 0.63 -10.72 -9.80
C CYS A 74 -0.90 -10.60 -9.69
N GLN A 75 -1.43 -11.18 -8.60
CA GLN A 75 -2.85 -11.07 -8.24
C GLN A 75 -3.00 -10.35 -6.87
N PRO A 76 -2.71 -9.04 -6.80
CA PRO A 76 -2.67 -8.31 -5.54
C PRO A 76 -4.03 -8.18 -4.86
N GLU A 77 -5.12 -8.17 -5.63
CA GLU A 77 -6.46 -8.21 -5.06
C GLU A 77 -6.75 -9.54 -4.35
N LEU A 78 -6.42 -10.68 -4.95
CA LEU A 78 -6.59 -11.97 -4.28
C LEU A 78 -5.64 -12.13 -3.08
N MET A 79 -4.47 -11.49 -3.11
CA MET A 79 -3.63 -11.42 -1.91
C MET A 79 -4.34 -10.76 -0.72
N ALA A 80 -5.20 -9.76 -0.97
CA ALA A 80 -5.97 -9.12 0.10
C ALA A 80 -7.04 -10.06 0.68
N TYR A 81 -7.64 -10.92 -0.16
CA TYR A 81 -8.50 -12.01 0.29
C TYR A 81 -7.74 -12.93 1.25
N PHE A 82 -6.56 -13.42 0.84
CA PHE A 82 -5.77 -14.32 1.69
C PHE A 82 -5.37 -13.65 3.01
N LEU A 83 -4.94 -12.38 2.99
CA LEU A 83 -4.65 -11.65 4.23
C LEU A 83 -5.86 -11.58 5.18
N ARG A 84 -7.09 -11.63 4.67
CA ARG A 84 -8.31 -11.58 5.48
C ARG A 84 -8.69 -12.95 6.02
N VAL A 85 -8.62 -14.00 5.19
CA VAL A 85 -9.19 -15.32 5.54
C VAL A 85 -8.14 -16.39 5.90
N ASP A 86 -6.92 -16.28 5.40
CA ASP A 86 -5.77 -17.17 5.63
C ASP A 86 -4.44 -16.38 5.61
N PRO A 87 -4.16 -15.59 6.66
CA PRO A 87 -2.98 -14.75 6.73
C PRO A 87 -1.66 -15.55 6.76
N ASP A 88 -1.69 -16.81 7.20
CA ASP A 88 -0.51 -17.69 7.21
C ASP A 88 -0.10 -18.05 5.78
N PHE A 89 -1.06 -18.30 4.89
CA PHE A 89 -0.76 -18.47 3.47
C PHE A 89 -0.14 -17.22 2.86
N ALA A 90 -0.71 -16.04 3.13
CA ALA A 90 -0.18 -14.78 2.62
C ALA A 90 1.26 -14.49 3.13
N ASP A 91 1.53 -14.71 4.42
CA ASP A 91 2.89 -14.53 4.99
C ASP A 91 3.90 -15.51 4.35
N ARG A 92 3.49 -16.76 4.07
CA ARG A 92 4.34 -17.70 3.31
C ARG A 92 4.67 -17.19 1.91
N VAL A 93 3.72 -16.59 1.20
CA VAL A 93 3.97 -15.99 -0.13
C VAL A 93 4.93 -14.79 -0.01
N PHE A 94 4.76 -13.92 0.99
CA PHE A 94 5.72 -12.82 1.19
C PHE A 94 7.13 -13.33 1.54
N ARG A 95 7.23 -14.47 2.23
CA ARG A 95 8.50 -15.10 2.63
C ARG A 95 9.03 -16.14 1.65
N SER A 96 8.41 -16.38 0.50
CA SER A 96 8.90 -17.35 -0.49
C SER A 96 10.20 -16.92 -1.19
N HIS A 97 10.72 -15.74 -0.83
CA HIS A 97 11.95 -15.16 -1.32
C HIS A 97 12.70 -14.51 -0.15
N PRO A 98 14.04 -14.47 -0.20
CA PRO A 98 14.81 -13.66 0.74
C PRO A 98 14.41 -12.19 0.66
N TRP A 99 14.30 -11.52 1.80
CA TRP A 99 14.10 -10.07 1.87
C TRP A 99 15.46 -9.38 1.79
N ASP A 100 16.10 -9.48 0.63
CA ASP A 100 17.37 -8.83 0.34
C ASP A 100 17.10 -7.43 -0.24
N MET A 101 17.50 -6.39 0.50
CA MET A 101 17.27 -5.00 0.14
C MET A 101 18.18 -4.47 -0.97
N HIS A 102 19.11 -5.29 -1.45
CA HIS A 102 20.01 -4.97 -2.54
C HIS A 102 19.74 -5.78 -3.80
N ALA A 103 18.95 -6.86 -3.71
CA ALA A 103 18.54 -7.66 -4.86
C ALA A 103 17.32 -7.07 -5.58
N GLN A 104 17.00 -7.60 -6.76
CA GLN A 104 15.75 -7.27 -7.43
C GLN A 104 14.58 -7.78 -6.56
N PRO A 105 13.58 -6.93 -6.25
CA PRO A 105 12.41 -7.38 -5.49
C PRO A 105 11.61 -8.39 -6.34
N PRO A 106 10.81 -9.26 -5.70
CA PRO A 106 9.81 -10.05 -6.40
C PRO A 106 8.91 -9.15 -7.27
N ALA A 107 8.60 -9.58 -8.49
CA ALA A 107 7.92 -8.77 -9.51
C ALA A 107 6.61 -8.10 -9.03
N CYS A 108 5.91 -8.71 -8.08
CA CYS A 108 4.61 -8.23 -7.59
C CYS A 108 4.69 -7.30 -6.37
N THR A 109 5.89 -7.03 -5.85
CA THR A 109 6.09 -6.31 -4.57
C THR A 109 5.40 -4.95 -4.55
N VAL A 110 5.67 -4.10 -5.54
CA VAL A 110 5.03 -2.77 -5.65
C VAL A 110 3.52 -2.89 -5.83
N GLN A 111 3.05 -3.86 -6.61
CA GLN A 111 1.61 -4.07 -6.80
C GLN A 111 0.90 -4.48 -5.52
N TYR A 112 1.53 -5.28 -4.66
CA TYR A 112 0.99 -5.58 -3.33
C TYR A 112 0.91 -4.31 -2.48
N PHE A 113 1.95 -3.46 -2.53
CA PHE A 113 1.95 -2.23 -1.75
C PHE A 113 0.83 -1.27 -2.17
N GLU A 114 0.59 -1.14 -3.47
CA GLU A 114 -0.35 -0.16 -4.01
C GLU A 114 -1.80 -0.66 -4.04
N ARG A 115 -2.02 -1.97 -4.24
CA ARG A 115 -3.35 -2.51 -4.56
C ARG A 115 -3.93 -3.39 -3.48
N THR A 116 -3.09 -4.17 -2.79
CA THR A 116 -3.51 -5.04 -1.68
C THR A 116 -3.82 -4.22 -0.43
N ALA A 117 -2.91 -3.32 -0.03
CA ALA A 117 -3.08 -2.47 1.15
C ALA A 117 -4.42 -1.72 1.23
N PRO A 118 -4.91 -1.06 0.16
CA PRO A 118 -6.22 -0.40 0.21
C PRO A 118 -7.42 -1.34 0.35
N LEU A 119 -7.28 -2.63 0.04
CA LEU A 119 -8.35 -3.62 0.27
C LEU A 119 -8.27 -4.22 1.66
N ASN A 120 -7.06 -4.55 2.10
CA ASN A 120 -6.82 -5.15 3.38
C ASN A 120 -5.36 -4.95 3.81
N MET A 121 -5.09 -3.85 4.49
CA MET A 121 -3.83 -3.70 5.22
C MET A 121 -3.86 -4.63 6.44
N HIS A 122 -2.90 -5.54 6.49
CA HIS A 122 -2.80 -6.58 7.51
C HIS A 122 -1.37 -6.61 8.08
N PRO A 123 -1.14 -6.98 9.35
CA PRO A 123 0.20 -6.99 9.97
C PRO A 123 1.29 -7.73 9.16
N ALA A 124 0.94 -8.82 8.48
CA ALA A 124 1.88 -9.54 7.60
C ALA A 124 2.36 -8.70 6.42
N LEU A 125 1.44 -7.97 5.76
CA LEU A 125 1.77 -7.06 4.66
C LEU A 125 2.53 -5.82 5.17
N GLU A 126 2.15 -5.28 6.33
CA GLU A 126 2.86 -4.18 6.96
C GLU A 126 4.32 -4.55 7.28
N LYS A 127 4.54 -5.71 7.88
CA LYS A 127 5.90 -6.23 8.14
C LYS A 127 6.69 -6.39 6.84
N TYR A 128 6.04 -6.85 5.77
CA TYR A 128 6.65 -6.93 4.44
C TYR A 128 7.04 -5.53 3.93
N MET A 129 6.15 -4.54 3.97
CA MET A 129 6.46 -3.17 3.55
C MET A 129 7.57 -2.52 4.38
N ILE A 130 7.56 -2.70 5.69
CA ILE A 130 8.58 -2.16 6.60
C ILE A 130 9.96 -2.68 6.22
N ALA A 131 10.09 -3.97 5.88
CA ALA A 131 11.36 -4.52 5.43
C ALA A 131 11.90 -3.79 4.19
N TYR A 132 11.01 -3.37 3.28
CA TYR A 132 11.36 -2.71 2.02
C TYR A 132 11.55 -1.19 2.10
N LEU A 133 11.39 -0.56 3.28
CA LEU A 133 11.64 0.87 3.45
C LEU A 133 13.09 1.28 3.16
N MET A 134 14.02 0.34 3.24
CA MET A 134 15.46 0.55 3.04
C MET A 134 16.00 -0.07 1.75
N HIS A 135 15.11 -0.47 0.82
CA HIS A 135 15.49 -1.09 -0.44
C HIS A 135 16.35 -0.16 -1.33
N SER A 136 17.26 -0.74 -2.11
CA SER A 136 18.15 -0.02 -3.04
C SER A 136 17.38 0.71 -4.14
N ASP A 137 16.38 0.03 -4.72
CA ASP A 137 15.41 0.60 -5.64
C ASP A 137 14.50 1.63 -4.94
N VAL A 138 14.57 2.88 -5.41
CA VAL A 138 13.83 4.00 -4.85
C VAL A 138 12.32 3.89 -5.10
N ALA A 139 11.88 3.32 -6.22
CA ALA A 139 10.46 3.17 -6.50
C ALA A 139 9.78 2.25 -5.48
N VAL A 140 10.47 1.18 -5.08
CA VAL A 140 9.97 0.18 -4.12
C VAL A 140 9.79 0.78 -2.72
N LYS A 141 10.82 1.43 -2.18
CA LYS A 141 10.74 2.03 -0.85
C LYS A 141 9.77 3.22 -0.78
N ARG A 142 9.61 3.96 -1.88
CA ARG A 142 8.58 5.01 -2.00
C ARG A 142 7.19 4.42 -1.90
N ALA A 143 6.90 3.37 -2.69
CA ALA A 143 5.61 2.68 -2.63
C ALA A 143 5.30 2.15 -1.22
N ALA A 144 6.29 1.57 -0.54
CA ALA A 144 6.16 1.14 0.85
C ALA A 144 5.83 2.31 1.79
N ALA A 145 6.59 3.41 1.75
CA ALA A 145 6.37 4.57 2.61
C ALA A 145 4.98 5.20 2.40
N ILE A 146 4.59 5.40 1.14
CA ILE A 146 3.26 5.95 0.78
C ILE A 146 2.15 5.05 1.32
N SER A 147 2.27 3.74 1.12
CA SER A 147 1.23 2.78 1.52
C SER A 147 1.12 2.66 3.03
N LEU A 148 2.26 2.58 3.75
CA LEU A 148 2.29 2.59 5.21
C LEU A 148 1.65 3.87 5.78
N GLY A 149 1.98 5.05 5.27
CA GLY A 149 1.36 6.30 5.74
C GLY A 149 -0.16 6.36 5.50
N ARG A 150 -0.64 5.76 4.41
CA ARG A 150 -2.07 5.78 4.06
C ARG A 150 -2.90 4.73 4.79
N TYR A 151 -2.36 3.54 5.01
CA TYR A 151 -3.13 2.37 5.43
C TYR A 151 -2.52 1.63 6.62
N GLY A 152 -1.23 1.82 6.92
CA GLY A 152 -0.52 1.13 8.00
C GLY A 152 -1.08 1.46 9.38
N ALA A 153 -0.81 0.59 10.35
CA ALA A 153 -1.09 0.81 11.75
C ALA A 153 -0.09 1.80 12.37
N SER A 154 -0.44 2.36 13.52
CA SER A 154 0.43 3.28 14.27
C SER A 154 1.80 2.68 14.62
N ALA A 155 1.91 1.35 14.68
CA ALA A 155 3.16 0.62 14.91
C ALA A 155 4.20 0.82 13.80
N ALA A 156 3.79 1.12 12.56
CA ALA A 156 4.70 1.39 11.45
C ALA A 156 5.49 2.70 11.58
N GLN A 157 5.05 3.62 12.46
CA GLN A 157 5.69 4.92 12.64
C GLN A 157 7.17 4.83 12.99
N ALA A 158 7.55 3.90 13.86
CA ALA A 158 8.94 3.78 14.29
C ALA A 158 9.87 3.50 13.09
N ALA A 159 9.48 2.58 12.22
CA ALA A 159 10.24 2.25 11.02
C ALA A 159 10.32 3.43 10.04
N LEU A 160 9.23 4.19 9.85
CA LEU A 160 9.23 5.40 9.01
C LEU A 160 10.14 6.49 9.57
N TRP A 161 10.14 6.69 10.90
CA TRP A 161 11.04 7.62 11.58
C TRP A 161 12.50 7.24 11.40
N ASP A 162 12.84 5.97 11.62
CA ASP A 162 14.20 5.47 11.45
C ASP A 162 14.66 5.62 10.00
N THR A 163 13.76 5.39 9.04
CA THR A 163 14.05 5.58 7.62
C THR A 163 14.29 7.05 7.28
N LEU A 164 13.51 8.00 7.83
CA LEU A 164 13.73 9.43 7.62
C LEU A 164 15.05 9.90 8.26
N ARG A 165 15.38 9.43 9.47
CA ARG A 165 16.67 9.73 10.11
C ARG A 165 17.84 9.20 9.29
N TYR A 166 17.76 7.96 8.82
CA TYR A 166 18.78 7.39 7.95
C TYR A 166 18.92 8.19 6.66
N PHE A 167 17.80 8.54 6.02
CA PHE A 167 17.81 9.37 4.81
C PHE A 167 18.51 10.70 5.07
N HIS A 168 18.19 11.37 6.18
CA HIS A 168 18.83 12.62 6.58
C HIS A 168 20.34 12.44 6.75
N GLU A 169 20.77 11.47 7.56
CA GLU A 169 22.18 11.21 7.82
C GLU A 169 22.97 10.90 6.55
N TYR A 170 22.36 10.18 5.60
CA TYR A 170 22.98 9.89 4.31
C TYR A 170 23.12 11.16 3.46
N TRP A 171 22.09 12.01 3.37
CA TRP A 171 22.06 13.11 2.41
C TRP A 171 22.48 14.49 2.96
N LYS A 172 22.61 14.68 4.28
CA LYS A 172 22.79 16.01 4.91
C LYS A 172 23.99 16.79 4.37
N ASP A 173 25.10 16.10 4.10
CA ASP A 173 26.33 16.71 3.56
C ASP A 173 26.40 16.66 2.01
N ARG A 174 25.37 16.09 1.37
CA ARG A 174 25.28 15.85 -0.09
C ARG A 174 24.04 16.45 -0.71
N ARG A 175 23.59 17.59 -0.18
CA ARG A 175 22.36 18.25 -0.62
C ARG A 175 22.36 18.55 -2.13
N ALA A 176 23.46 19.01 -2.71
CA ALA A 176 23.55 19.30 -4.15
C ALA A 176 23.35 18.04 -5.01
N GLU A 177 23.90 16.90 -4.57
CA GLU A 177 23.70 15.61 -5.24
C GLU A 177 22.24 15.16 -5.15
N LEU A 178 21.59 15.32 -3.99
CA LEU A 178 20.19 14.94 -3.81
C LEU A 178 19.27 15.58 -4.86
N TYR A 179 19.47 16.85 -5.19
CA TYR A 179 18.69 17.54 -6.23
C TYR A 179 18.88 16.96 -7.64
N SER A 180 19.99 16.27 -7.88
CA SER A 180 20.24 15.56 -9.14
C SER A 180 19.51 14.21 -9.20
N TYR A 181 19.11 13.65 -8.06
CA TYR A 181 18.37 12.38 -7.93
C TYR A 181 16.89 12.62 -7.62
N LYS A 182 16.08 12.88 -8.65
CA LYS A 182 14.65 13.22 -8.52
C LYS A 182 13.83 12.20 -7.71
N ASP A 183 14.14 10.91 -7.83
CA ASP A 183 13.43 9.87 -7.09
C ASP A 183 13.77 9.90 -5.60
N SER A 184 15.04 10.13 -5.24
CA SER A 184 15.46 10.30 -3.85
C SER A 184 14.85 11.54 -3.22
N LEU A 185 14.77 12.65 -3.98
CA LEU A 185 14.08 13.86 -3.55
C LEU A 185 12.59 13.62 -3.32
N SER A 186 11.96 12.81 -4.18
CA SER A 186 10.56 12.43 -4.01
C SER A 186 10.37 11.50 -2.81
N PHE A 187 11.33 10.62 -2.54
CA PHE A 187 11.30 9.73 -1.37
C PHE A 187 11.36 10.49 -0.05
N GLU A 188 12.14 11.57 0.05
CA GLU A 188 12.11 12.45 1.22
C GLU A 188 10.71 13.01 1.49
N ALA A 189 10.07 13.54 0.44
CA ALA A 189 8.71 14.08 0.53
C ALA A 189 7.69 12.99 0.90
N ASP A 190 7.85 11.77 0.37
CA ASP A 190 6.98 10.64 0.67
C ASP A 190 7.13 10.16 2.12
N LEU A 191 8.35 10.07 2.67
CA LEU A 191 8.61 9.76 4.08
C LEU A 191 8.00 10.80 5.01
N ARG A 192 8.25 12.09 4.69
CA ARG A 192 7.68 13.21 5.43
C ARG A 192 6.16 13.14 5.45
N ASN A 193 5.52 12.91 4.30
CA ASN A 193 4.07 12.82 4.20
C ASN A 193 3.52 11.58 4.91
N ALA A 194 4.22 10.45 4.82
CA ALA A 194 3.86 9.24 5.54
C ALA A 194 3.88 9.43 7.06
N LEU A 195 4.75 10.29 7.59
CA LEU A 195 4.78 10.62 9.02
C LEU A 195 3.76 11.71 9.39
N ALA A 196 3.82 12.87 8.73
CA ALA A 196 3.08 14.07 9.12
C ALA A 196 1.57 13.99 8.78
N ARG A 197 1.19 13.27 7.72
CA ARG A 197 -0.16 13.26 7.15
C ARG A 197 -0.78 11.87 7.08
N ALA A 198 -0.33 10.98 7.96
CA ALA A 198 -0.89 9.64 8.02
C ALA A 198 -2.36 9.65 8.41
N LYS A 199 -3.09 8.60 8.02
CA LYS A 199 -4.50 8.44 8.39
C LYS A 199 -4.68 7.89 9.81
N ASN A 200 -3.78 7.00 10.24
CA ASN A 200 -3.96 6.16 11.42
C ASN A 200 -3.09 6.58 12.62
N TRP A 201 -2.39 7.69 12.51
CA TRP A 201 -1.68 8.32 13.62
C TRP A 201 -1.58 9.83 13.39
N ARG A 202 -1.24 10.55 14.46
CA ARG A 202 -1.03 11.99 14.43
C ARG A 202 0.28 12.33 15.10
N VAL A 203 1.11 13.08 14.39
CA VAL A 203 2.33 13.67 14.94
C VAL A 203 1.96 15.01 15.61
N ASP A 204 2.52 15.27 16.79
CA ASP A 204 2.34 16.52 17.52
C ASP A 204 3.30 17.62 17.04
N GLU A 205 3.26 18.81 17.65
CA GLU A 205 4.17 19.89 17.26
C GLU A 205 5.65 19.47 17.42
N ALA A 206 6.00 18.77 18.50
CA ALA A 206 7.36 18.32 18.74
C ALA A 206 7.84 17.37 17.63
N GLY A 207 7.00 16.43 17.21
CA GLY A 207 7.32 15.56 16.08
C GLY A 207 7.37 16.32 14.75
N LEU A 208 6.49 17.29 14.49
CA LEU A 208 6.59 18.11 13.28
C LEU A 208 7.88 18.95 13.26
N ARG A 209 8.35 19.45 14.42
CA ARG A 209 9.66 20.10 14.56
C ARG A 209 10.81 19.14 14.32
N LEU A 210 10.68 17.88 14.75
CA LEU A 210 11.66 16.85 14.43
C LEU A 210 11.73 16.59 12.93
N ILE A 211 10.58 16.46 12.23
CA ILE A 211 10.55 16.36 10.76
C ILE A 211 11.24 17.57 10.13
N GLU A 212 10.92 18.79 10.58
CA GLU A 212 11.53 20.03 10.08
C GLU A 212 13.06 19.99 10.19
N SER A 213 13.59 19.51 11.33
CA SER A 213 15.05 19.38 11.54
C SER A 213 15.72 18.30 10.69
N LEU A 214 14.96 17.30 10.23
CA LEU A 214 15.44 16.21 9.38
C LEU A 214 15.30 16.52 7.88
N CYS A 215 14.53 17.54 7.51
CA CYS A 215 14.38 17.96 6.12
C CYS A 215 15.69 18.53 5.55
N ILE A 216 16.02 18.09 4.35
CA ILE A 216 17.15 18.55 3.52
C ILE A 216 16.64 19.42 2.38
N SER A 217 15.56 19.01 1.71
CA SER A 217 15.02 19.80 0.60
C SER A 217 14.12 20.95 1.06
N GLU A 218 14.09 21.99 0.24
CA GLU A 218 13.19 23.14 0.41
C GLU A 218 11.72 22.72 0.43
N ARG A 219 11.36 21.71 -0.39
CA ARG A 219 10.00 21.17 -0.42
C ARG A 219 9.64 20.53 0.92
N CYS A 220 10.50 19.69 1.47
CA CYS A 220 10.28 19.06 2.77
C CYS A 220 10.08 20.12 3.87
N LEU A 221 10.96 21.13 3.91
CA LEU A 221 10.87 22.24 4.87
C LEU A 221 9.57 23.03 4.71
N ALA A 222 9.25 23.47 3.49
CA ALA A 222 8.07 24.29 3.22
C ALA A 222 6.76 23.57 3.58
N GLU A 223 6.61 22.31 3.17
CA GLU A 223 5.43 21.50 3.50
C GLU A 223 5.33 21.25 5.02
N THR A 224 6.44 21.00 5.72
CA THR A 224 6.45 20.82 7.19
C THR A 224 6.09 22.09 7.94
N GLN A 225 6.55 23.24 7.48
CA GLN A 225 6.16 24.53 8.05
C GLN A 225 4.68 24.86 7.83
N MET A 226 4.08 24.41 6.73
CA MET A 226 2.64 24.52 6.53
C MET A 226 1.89 23.73 7.60
N ASP A 227 2.24 22.46 7.79
CA ASP A 227 1.56 21.61 8.79
C ASP A 227 1.79 22.13 10.23
N LEU A 228 2.95 22.70 10.54
CA LEU A 228 3.21 23.38 11.83
C LEU A 228 2.29 24.60 12.04
N ARG A 229 2.06 25.41 11.00
CA ARG A 229 1.14 26.55 11.08
C ARG A 229 -0.30 26.09 11.26
N GLU A 230 -0.71 25.05 10.53
CA GLU A 230 -2.05 24.46 10.68
C GLU A 230 -2.26 23.88 12.07
N ALA A 231 -1.26 23.21 12.64
CA ALA A 231 -1.33 22.66 14.01
C ALA A 231 -1.55 23.76 15.07
N LYS A 232 -0.92 24.93 14.92
CA LYS A 232 -1.09 26.08 15.82
C LYS A 232 -2.42 26.80 15.69
N SER A 233 -3.06 26.68 14.53
CA SER A 233 -4.36 27.30 14.25
C SER A 233 -5.55 26.47 14.75
N ARG A 234 -5.33 25.24 15.20
CA ARG A 234 -6.38 24.40 15.78
C ARG A 234 -6.57 24.78 17.26
N PRO A 235 -7.78 25.21 17.67
CA PRO A 235 -8.08 25.55 19.05
C PRO A 235 -7.98 24.35 20.00
#